data_AF-A0A448L264-F1
#
_entry.id   AF-A0A448L264-F1
#
_cell.length_a   1.000
_cell.length_b   1.000
_cell.length_c   1.000
_cell.angle_alpha   90.00
_cell.angle_beta   90.00
_cell.angle_gamma   90.00
#
_symmetry.space_group_name_H-M   'P 1'
#
loop_
_entity.id
_entity.type
_entity.pdbx_description
1 polymer ?
#
loop_
_entity_poly.entity_id
_entity_poly.type
_entity_poly.pdbx_seq_one_letter_code
_entity_poly.pdbx_strand_id
1 'polypeptide(L)'
;MFVTDEDYRVVIGEAALKVVSQTSADIRANAEREAMEEIAGYLRPVYDTEATFKAEGDNRNRLIVMYACDIALYHMTAAMPQKMGSEIRKERYERAIKWLEGVQAGKIIPRFPWPRMPQRANLPGRA
;
A
#
# COMPACT_ATOMS: atom_id res chain seq x y z
N MET A 1 -4.14 5.99 10.13
CA MET A 1 -3.77 6.18 8.71
C MET A 1 -2.43 5.50 8.52
N PHE A 2 -2.28 4.61 7.54
CA PHE A 2 -1.06 3.81 7.39
C PHE A 2 0.12 4.64 6.82
N VAL A 3 -0.17 5.52 5.87
CA VAL A 3 0.77 6.51 5.32
C VAL A 3 0.56 7.87 5.99
N THR A 4 1.57 8.73 5.96
CA THR A 4 1.57 10.08 6.54
C THR A 4 2.12 11.10 5.54
N ASP A 5 1.96 12.39 5.84
CA ASP A 5 2.52 13.47 5.01
C ASP A 5 4.04 13.34 4.81
N GLU A 6 4.75 12.90 5.84
CA GLU A 6 6.20 12.70 5.75
C GLU A 6 6.56 11.55 4.80
N ASP A 7 5.75 10.50 4.78
CA ASP A 7 5.97 9.39 3.84
C ASP A 7 5.80 9.85 2.39
N TYR A 8 4.86 10.78 2.11
CA TYR A 8 4.75 11.39 0.79
C TYR A 8 5.92 12.29 0.43
N ARG A 9 6.47 13.09 1.37
CA ARG A 9 7.62 13.97 1.09
C ARG A 9 8.85 13.22 0.58
N VAL A 10 9.04 11.98 1.01
CA VAL A 10 10.13 11.11 0.54
C VAL A 10 9.88 10.57 -0.87
N VAL A 11 8.61 10.44 -1.28
CA VAL A 11 8.20 9.87 -2.59
C VAL A 11 7.96 10.94 -3.66
N ILE A 12 7.55 12.14 -3.24
CA ILE A 12 7.28 13.30 -4.07
C ILE A 12 7.66 14.57 -3.30
N GLY A 13 8.44 15.45 -3.92
CA GLY A 13 8.85 16.70 -3.28
C GLY A 13 7.65 17.57 -2.90
N GLU A 14 7.79 18.35 -1.82
CA GLU A 14 6.69 19.10 -1.20
C GLU A 14 5.90 20.00 -2.17
N ALA A 15 6.58 20.69 -3.08
CA ALA A 15 5.92 21.53 -4.08
C ALA A 15 5.01 20.72 -5.02
N ALA A 16 5.49 19.57 -5.48
CA ALA A 16 4.71 18.69 -6.35
C ALA A 16 3.60 17.97 -5.57
N LEU A 17 3.87 17.58 -4.31
CA LEU A 17 2.84 17.05 -3.42
C LEU A 17 1.72 18.05 -3.26
N LYS A 18 2.05 19.32 -2.98
CA LYS A 18 1.06 20.38 -2.82
C LYS A 18 0.18 20.47 -4.05
N VAL A 19 0.73 20.45 -5.28
CA VAL A 19 -0.04 20.47 -6.54
C VAL A 19 -0.95 19.24 -6.69
N VAL A 20 -0.43 18.04 -6.37
CA VAL A 20 -1.19 16.80 -6.50
C VAL A 20 -2.27 16.65 -5.41
N SER A 21 -2.03 17.22 -4.23
CA SER A 21 -2.93 17.16 -3.09
C SER A 21 -3.93 18.32 -3.02
N GLN A 22 -3.90 19.29 -3.95
CA GLN A 22 -4.86 20.42 -3.95
C GLN A 22 -6.31 19.96 -4.14
N THR A 23 -6.52 18.71 -4.56
CA THR A 23 -7.80 18.22 -5.08
C THR A 23 -8.85 18.01 -3.98
N SER A 24 -8.46 17.69 -2.75
CA SER A 24 -9.23 17.70 -1.48
C SER A 24 -8.66 16.65 -0.53
N ALA A 25 -8.78 16.87 0.78
CA ALA A 25 -8.40 15.88 1.79
C ALA A 25 -9.18 14.56 1.60
N ASP A 26 -10.44 14.64 1.14
CA ASP A 26 -11.29 13.49 0.87
C ASP A 26 -10.79 12.66 -0.32
N ILE A 27 -10.35 13.31 -1.41
CA ILE A 27 -9.77 12.60 -2.57
C ILE A 27 -8.50 11.88 -2.18
N ARG A 28 -7.63 12.53 -1.40
CA ARG A 28 -6.41 11.88 -0.90
C ARG A 28 -6.75 10.69 0.01
N ALA A 29 -7.64 10.89 0.98
CA ALA A 29 -8.05 9.81 1.87
C ALA A 29 -8.69 8.65 1.11
N ASN A 30 -9.41 8.93 0.02
CA ASN A 30 -9.97 7.90 -0.84
C ASN A 30 -8.89 7.15 -1.62
N ALA A 31 -7.95 7.87 -2.24
CA ALA A 31 -6.82 7.28 -2.95
C ALA A 31 -5.93 6.41 -2.04
N GLU A 32 -5.76 6.81 -0.78
CA GLU A 32 -5.05 6.01 0.22
C GLU A 32 -5.78 4.71 0.56
N ARG A 33 -7.11 4.76 0.70
CA ARG A 33 -7.93 3.55 0.93
C ARG A 33 -7.90 2.61 -0.27
N GLU A 34 -8.01 3.14 -1.48
CA GLU A 34 -7.92 2.39 -2.73
C GLU A 34 -6.54 1.70 -2.85
N ALA A 35 -5.46 2.44 -2.61
CA ALA A 35 -4.10 1.90 -2.63
C ALA A 35 -3.90 0.77 -1.60
N MET A 36 -4.41 0.96 -0.37
CA MET A 36 -4.31 -0.06 0.67
C MET A 36 -5.09 -1.33 0.32
N GLU A 37 -6.31 -1.20 -0.21
CA GLU A 37 -7.11 -2.37 -0.61
C GLU A 37 -6.52 -3.09 -1.81
N GLU A 38 -5.97 -2.36 -2.79
CA GLU A 38 -5.28 -2.96 -3.93
C GLU A 38 -4.07 -3.77 -3.48
N ILE A 39 -3.18 -3.19 -2.67
CA ILE A 39 -2.04 -3.90 -2.06
C ILE A 39 -2.54 -5.12 -1.27
N ALA A 40 -3.61 -4.96 -0.49
CA ALA A 40 -4.18 -6.05 0.29
C ALA A 40 -4.62 -7.21 -0.60
N GLY A 41 -5.25 -6.95 -1.75
CA GLY A 41 -5.69 -7.98 -2.69
C GLY A 41 -4.57 -8.92 -3.13
N TYR A 42 -3.36 -8.41 -3.36
CA TYR A 42 -2.20 -9.21 -3.72
C TYR A 42 -1.59 -9.99 -2.54
N LEU A 43 -1.61 -9.41 -1.33
CA LEU A 43 -0.91 -9.95 -0.15
C LEU A 43 -1.78 -10.88 0.71
N ARG A 44 -3.08 -10.64 0.76
CA ARG A 44 -4.06 -11.34 1.62
C ARG A 44 -4.09 -12.87 1.47
N PRO A 45 -3.77 -13.47 0.30
CA PRO A 45 -3.69 -14.93 0.21
C PRO A 45 -2.61 -15.56 1.10
N VAL A 46 -1.58 -14.79 1.47
CA VAL A 46 -0.37 -15.31 2.13
C VAL A 46 -0.07 -14.61 3.47
N TYR A 47 -0.47 -13.35 3.63
CA TYR A 47 -0.06 -12.50 4.76
C TYR A 47 -1.25 -11.90 5.52
N ASP A 48 -1.02 -11.56 6.79
CA ASP A 48 -1.96 -10.79 7.60
C ASP A 48 -1.88 -9.31 7.20
N THR A 49 -2.73 -8.93 6.24
CA THR A 49 -2.81 -7.55 5.73
C THR A 49 -3.35 -6.59 6.79
N GLU A 50 -4.22 -7.07 7.69
CA GLU A 50 -4.77 -6.23 8.76
C GLU A 50 -3.67 -5.83 9.74
N ALA A 51 -2.86 -6.78 10.20
CA ALA A 51 -1.70 -6.50 11.03
C ALA A 51 -0.67 -5.61 10.30
N THR A 52 -0.46 -5.86 9.01
CA THR A 52 0.46 -5.06 8.18
C THR A 52 0.05 -3.58 8.15
N PHE A 53 -1.23 -3.29 7.92
CA PHE A 53 -1.72 -1.92 7.82
C PHE A 53 -2.04 -1.25 9.16
N LYS A 54 -2.12 -2.01 10.26
CA LYS A 54 -2.18 -1.50 11.63
C LYS A 54 -0.82 -1.12 12.21
N ALA A 55 0.28 -1.51 11.58
CA ALA A 55 1.61 -1.17 12.06
C ALA A 55 1.84 0.36 12.04
N GLU A 56 2.61 0.85 13.01
CA GLU A 56 2.92 2.28 13.17
C GLU A 56 4.43 2.51 13.32
N GLY A 57 4.87 3.75 13.04
CA GLY A 57 6.28 4.15 13.19
C GLY A 57 7.23 3.25 12.39
N ASP A 58 8.26 2.74 13.06
CA ASP A 58 9.29 1.87 12.49
C ASP A 58 8.85 0.41 12.33
N ASN A 59 7.69 0.02 12.87
CA ASN A 59 7.13 -1.31 12.64
C ASN A 59 6.47 -1.43 11.26
N ARG A 60 6.23 -0.31 10.57
CA ARG A 60 5.70 -0.31 9.21
C ARG A 60 6.77 -0.80 8.25
N ASN A 61 6.37 -1.69 7.33
CA ASN A 61 7.26 -2.05 6.24
C ASN A 61 7.42 -0.87 5.28
N ARG A 62 8.63 -0.32 5.20
CA ARG A 62 8.93 0.89 4.43
C ARG A 62 8.69 0.73 2.92
N LEU A 63 8.82 -0.47 2.36
CA LEU A 63 8.47 -0.71 0.95
C LEU A 63 6.96 -0.61 0.72
N ILE A 64 6.14 -1.15 1.63
CA ILE A 64 4.68 -1.04 1.52
C ILE A 64 4.22 0.39 1.75
N VAL A 65 4.83 1.13 2.67
CA VAL A 65 4.59 2.57 2.83
C VAL A 65 4.87 3.31 1.52
N MET A 66 6.04 3.07 0.91
CA MET A 66 6.41 3.67 -0.38
C MET A 66 5.41 3.31 -1.49
N TYR A 67 5.05 2.04 -1.63
CA TYR A 67 4.11 1.59 -2.67
C TYR A 67 2.69 2.11 -2.45
N ALA A 68 2.22 2.20 -1.21
CA ALA A 68 0.94 2.82 -0.89
C ALA A 68 0.93 4.30 -1.32
N CYS A 69 2.01 5.05 -1.06
CA CYS A 69 2.15 6.41 -1.57
C CYS A 69 2.20 6.47 -3.10
N ASP A 70 2.95 5.60 -3.77
CA ASP A 70 3.04 5.58 -5.23
C ASP A 70 1.68 5.31 -5.90
N ILE A 71 0.93 4.33 -5.40
CA ILE A 71 -0.40 3.97 -5.92
C ILE A 71 -1.42 5.08 -5.62
N ALA A 72 -1.41 5.64 -4.40
CA ALA A 72 -2.29 6.76 -4.06
C ALA A 72 -1.99 8.01 -4.93
N LEU A 73 -0.71 8.33 -5.17
CA LEU A 73 -0.31 9.42 -6.08
C LEU A 73 -0.76 9.15 -7.51
N TYR A 74 -0.67 7.91 -7.98
CA TYR A 74 -1.17 7.54 -9.30
C TYR A 74 -2.67 7.81 -9.41
N HIS A 75 -3.49 7.37 -8.45
CA HIS A 75 -4.93 7.64 -8.45
C HIS A 75 -5.25 9.14 -8.38
N MET A 76 -4.56 9.89 -7.51
CA MET A 76 -4.74 11.34 -7.40
C MET A 76 -4.38 12.07 -8.71
N THR A 77 -3.27 11.72 -9.35
CA THR A 77 -2.86 12.32 -10.62
C THR A 77 -3.75 11.90 -11.79
N ALA A 78 -4.22 10.65 -11.82
CA ALA A 78 -5.13 10.15 -12.85
C ALA A 78 -6.49 10.86 -12.85
N ALA A 79 -6.94 11.34 -11.68
CA ALA A 79 -8.16 12.12 -11.52
C ALA A 79 -8.02 13.59 -11.96
N MET A 80 -6.82 14.08 -12.28
CA MET A 80 -6.59 15.48 -12.63
C MET A 80 -6.83 15.79 -14.12
N PRO A 81 -7.43 16.96 -14.45
CA PRO A 81 -7.66 17.36 -15.84
C PRO A 81 -6.41 17.47 -16.71
N GLN A 82 -5.28 17.90 -16.13
CA GLN A 82 -4.05 18.20 -16.86
C GLN A 82 -3.02 17.07 -16.86
N LYS A 83 -3.25 15.97 -16.11
CA LYS A 83 -2.36 14.79 -16.01
C LYS A 83 -0.86 15.09 -15.84
N MET A 84 -0.49 16.23 -15.22
CA MET A 84 0.91 16.59 -15.04
C MET A 84 1.67 15.53 -14.22
N GLY A 85 2.86 15.12 -14.70
CA GLY A 85 3.66 14.08 -14.05
C GLY A 85 3.13 12.64 -14.20
N SER A 86 2.19 12.39 -15.12
CA SER A 86 1.57 11.08 -15.29
C SER A 86 2.54 9.97 -15.66
N GLU A 87 3.61 10.27 -16.40
CA GLU A 87 4.57 9.24 -16.86
C GLU A 87 5.36 8.66 -15.70
N ILE A 88 6.04 9.50 -14.90
CA ILE A 88 6.75 9.04 -13.70
C ILE A 88 5.80 8.36 -12.70
N ARG A 89 4.56 8.84 -12.54
CA ARG A 89 3.58 8.20 -11.65
C ARG A 89 3.14 6.83 -12.17
N LYS A 90 2.93 6.70 -13.48
CA LYS A 90 2.62 5.42 -14.12
C LYS A 90 3.76 4.41 -13.97
N GLU A 91 5.01 4.82 -14.21
CA GLU A 91 6.17 3.95 -14.01
C GLU A 91 6.33 3.47 -12.56
N ARG A 92 6.08 4.36 -11.60
CA ARG A 92 6.10 4.03 -10.17
C ARG A 92 4.99 3.04 -9.81
N TYR A 93 3.78 3.27 -10.31
CA TYR A 93 2.65 2.37 -10.15
C TYR A 93 2.92 0.98 -10.74
N GLU A 94 3.34 0.90 -12.01
CA GLU A 94 3.63 -0.37 -12.69
C GLU A 94 4.73 -1.17 -11.96
N ARG A 95 5.72 -0.48 -11.39
CA ARG A 95 6.75 -1.12 -10.56
C ARG A 95 6.19 -1.67 -9.25
N ALA A 96 5.26 -0.96 -8.62
CA ALA A 96 4.57 -1.43 -7.42
C ALA A 96 3.76 -2.69 -7.74
N ILE A 97 2.95 -2.66 -8.80
CA ILE A 97 2.16 -3.80 -9.25
C ILE A 97 3.05 -5.01 -9.56
N LYS A 98 4.12 -4.82 -10.33
CA LYS A 98 5.08 -5.90 -10.65
C LYS A 98 5.70 -6.51 -9.39
N TRP A 99 5.98 -5.71 -8.38
CA TRP A 99 6.48 -6.22 -7.10
C TRP A 99 5.42 -7.04 -6.37
N LEU A 100 4.18 -6.52 -6.29
CA LEU A 100 3.04 -7.19 -5.64
C LEU A 100 2.70 -8.53 -6.32
N GLU A 101 2.69 -8.57 -7.65
CA GLU A 101 2.56 -9.82 -8.44
C GLU A 101 3.70 -10.80 -8.13
N GLY A 102 4.93 -10.30 -7.98
CA GLY A 102 6.09 -11.10 -7.56
C GLY A 102 5.89 -11.72 -6.17
N VAL A 103 5.28 -10.98 -5.24
CA VAL A 103 4.94 -11.49 -3.90
C VAL A 103 3.84 -12.54 -3.98
N GLN A 104 2.76 -12.25 -4.71
CA GLN A 104 1.63 -13.17 -4.90
C GLN A 104 2.08 -14.49 -5.55
N ALA A 105 3.02 -14.43 -6.49
CA ALA A 105 3.61 -15.59 -7.15
C ALA A 105 4.65 -16.33 -6.28
N GLY A 106 4.92 -15.88 -5.05
CA GLY A 106 5.91 -16.46 -4.16
C GLY A 106 7.37 -16.26 -4.60
N LYS A 107 7.62 -15.42 -5.62
CA LYS A 107 8.97 -15.10 -6.12
C LYS A 107 9.68 -14.09 -5.23
N ILE A 108 8.90 -13.25 -4.54
CA ILE A 108 9.38 -12.27 -3.57
C ILE A 108 8.74 -12.62 -2.23
N ILE A 109 9.55 -12.79 -1.19
CA ILE A 109 9.08 -13.13 0.15
C ILE A 109 9.39 -11.96 1.09
N PRO A 110 8.49 -10.96 1.18
CA PRO A 110 8.66 -9.85 2.10
C PRO A 110 8.50 -10.33 3.55
N ARG A 111 9.16 -9.62 4.46
CA ARG A 111 8.95 -9.82 5.89
C ARG A 111 7.63 -9.15 6.31
N PHE A 112 6.55 -9.92 6.28
CA PHE A 112 5.24 -9.53 6.82
C PHE A 112 4.76 -10.50 7.89
N PRO A 113 3.81 -10.05 8.74
CA PRO A 113 3.12 -10.97 9.63
C PRO A 113 2.37 -12.03 8.81
N TRP A 114 2.57 -13.29 9.17
CA TRP A 114 1.77 -14.39 8.62
C TRP A 114 0.36 -14.35 9.22
N PRO A 115 -0.67 -14.83 8.49
CA PRO A 115 -1.99 -15.02 9.04
C PRO A 115 -1.87 -15.85 10.31
N ARG A 116 -2.59 -15.45 11.36
CA ARG A 116 -2.69 -16.32 12.54
C ARG A 116 -3.22 -17.67 12.07
N MET A 117 -2.41 -18.73 12.20
CA MET A 117 -2.94 -20.06 11.99
C MET A 117 -4.15 -20.22 12.91
N PRO A 118 -5.27 -20.76 12.42
CA PRO A 118 -6.35 -21.13 13.31
C PRO A 118 -5.73 -22.04 14.37
N GLN A 119 -5.81 -21.65 15.65
CA GLN A 119 -5.46 -22.54 16.74
C GLN A 119 -6.21 -23.83 16.45
N ARG A 120 -5.49 -24.95 16.34
CA ARG A 120 -6.13 -26.26 16.25
C ARG A 120 -7.12 -26.30 17.40
N ALA A 121 -8.41 -26.27 17.08
CA ALA A 121 -9.43 -26.48 18.09
C ALA A 121 -9.02 -27.77 18.80
N ASN A 122 -8.85 -27.70 20.12
CA ASN A 122 -8.65 -28.87 20.94
C ASN A 122 -9.86 -29.77 20.66
N LEU A 123 -9.69 -30.76 19.78
CA LEU A 123 -10.73 -31.74 19.50
C LEU A 123 -10.85 -32.56 20.78
N PRO A 124 -11.98 -32.46 21.51
CA PRO A 124 -12.16 -33.30 22.68
C PRO A 124 -12.31 -34.74 22.20
N GLY A 125 -11.42 -35.62 22.67
CA GLY A 125 -11.59 -37.06 22.55
C GLY A 125 -10.78 -37.72 21.44
N ARG A 126 -9.58 -38.17 21.80
CA ARG A 126 -9.19 -39.55 21.53
C ARG A 126 -8.84 -40.18 22.86
N ALA A 127 -9.84 -40.84 23.44
CA ALA A 127 -9.65 -41.89 24.43
C ALA A 127 -9.01 -43.11 23.75
#